data_AF-A0AAV4FVR6-F1
#
_entry.id   AF-A0AAV4FVR6-F1
#
_cell.length_a   1.000
_cell.length_b   1.000
_cell.length_c   1.000
_cell.angle_alpha   90.00
_cell.angle_beta   90.00
_cell.angle_gamma   90.00
#
_symmetry.space_group_name_H-M   'P 1'
#
loop_
_entity.id
_entity.type
_entity.pdbx_description
1 polymer ?
#
loop_
_entity_poly.entity_id
_entity_poly.type
_entity_poly.pdbx_seq_one_letter_code
_entity_poly.pdbx_strand_id
1 'polypeptide(L)'
;MKVIILFLALFAVSFAQNNVCDSRGRSCIVGKAECIGGKCVCQAPNTWGDGAFNCYKPNEVAAQVLNDPVLTNFNNESLEFPFPCRYLTTHFINDMMVGGNKIGTCEFMIYSFNAKKRGKFFLHGYDVATALRYDSGEVVKMSSRHYGVAKYGVYHFKNRAILGEFNQDGPWRDDRIRYADEANKVYVFGGRDVPNNQHIYSAEQCGLRVTFVPYDIKDRRAQPSMPGISISVNTNYNTRWLSRDEVVALPPGVSFADKQINQLSIEQSMFVRAFKTPFVQNQPMKDKGKCDATKKAFHKCTRPEVRKAMTNCYWILNQPRFMYCFDKSRSARNILRLFSTCIKVFCGSAKCSKVQDMIIKSGCDSVRDIPELPGFMNGDFCPK
;
A
#
# COMPACT_ATOMS: atom_id res chain seq x y z
N MET A 1 -22.91 -47.60 -39.60
CA MET A 1 -22.55 -46.17 -39.57
C MET A 1 -23.16 -45.56 -38.31
N LYS A 2 -22.38 -45.41 -37.23
CA LYS A 2 -22.87 -44.93 -35.92
C LYS A 2 -22.51 -43.45 -35.77
N VAL A 3 -23.52 -42.59 -35.78
CA VAL A 3 -23.38 -41.14 -35.56
C VAL A 3 -23.28 -40.90 -34.06
N ILE A 4 -22.10 -40.52 -33.58
CA ILE A 4 -21.88 -40.07 -32.21
C ILE A 4 -22.23 -38.58 -32.16
N ILE A 5 -23.40 -38.26 -31.62
CA ILE A 5 -23.81 -36.89 -31.28
C ILE A 5 -23.06 -36.50 -30.01
N LEU A 6 -22.00 -35.72 -30.17
CA LEU A 6 -21.26 -35.13 -29.06
C LEU A 6 -22.10 -33.96 -28.51
N PHE A 7 -22.77 -34.17 -27.38
CA PHE A 7 -23.42 -33.10 -26.61
C PHE A 7 -22.34 -32.16 -26.06
N LEU A 8 -22.13 -31.05 -26.76
CA LEU A 8 -21.45 -29.86 -26.22
C LEU A 8 -22.36 -29.25 -25.15
N ALA A 9 -22.22 -29.72 -23.91
CA ALA A 9 -22.72 -29.02 -22.74
C ALA A 9 -21.95 -27.69 -22.61
N LEU A 10 -22.51 -26.63 -23.20
CA LEU A 10 -22.19 -25.25 -22.84
C LEU A 10 -22.49 -25.10 -21.34
N PHE A 11 -21.48 -25.31 -20.50
CA PHE A 11 -21.47 -24.75 -19.16
C PHE A 11 -21.46 -23.23 -19.33
N ALA A 12 -22.66 -22.66 -19.40
CA ALA A 12 -22.87 -21.26 -19.08
C ALA A 12 -22.44 -21.11 -17.62
N VAL A 13 -21.17 -20.76 -17.42
CA VAL A 13 -20.70 -20.25 -16.14
C VAL A 13 -21.48 -18.96 -15.95
N SER A 14 -22.59 -19.03 -15.21
CA SER A 14 -23.26 -17.88 -14.66
C SER A 14 -22.25 -17.18 -13.77
N PHE A 15 -21.49 -16.26 -14.34
CA PHE A 15 -20.76 -15.27 -13.58
C PHE A 15 -21.84 -14.53 -12.81
N ALA A 16 -21.97 -14.85 -11.52
CA ALA A 16 -22.78 -14.07 -10.60
C ALA A 16 -22.30 -12.62 -10.76
N GLN A 17 -23.07 -11.83 -11.49
CA GLN A 17 -22.85 -10.40 -11.56
C GLN A 17 -23.09 -9.93 -10.14
N ASN A 18 -22.02 -9.55 -9.44
CA ASN A 18 -22.18 -8.96 -8.13
C ASN A 18 -23.04 -7.71 -8.32
N ASN A 19 -24.30 -7.80 -7.89
CA ASN A 19 -25.26 -6.72 -8.03
C ASN A 19 -24.67 -5.47 -7.36
N VAL A 20 -24.66 -4.37 -8.10
CA VAL A 20 -24.28 -3.07 -7.58
C VAL A 20 -25.19 -2.75 -6.40
N CYS A 21 -24.60 -2.48 -5.25
CA CYS A 21 -25.33 -2.22 -4.02
C CYS A 21 -25.49 -0.72 -3.75
N ASP A 22 -24.41 0.06 -3.92
CA ASP A 22 -24.44 1.49 -3.57
C ASP A 22 -24.51 2.40 -4.81
N SER A 23 -24.86 3.66 -4.57
CA SER A 23 -24.94 4.69 -5.62
C SER A 23 -23.61 5.01 -6.30
N ARG A 24 -22.48 4.53 -5.76
CA ARG A 24 -21.14 4.69 -6.33
C ARG A 24 -20.76 3.55 -7.27
N GLY A 25 -21.64 2.56 -7.45
CA GLY A 25 -21.36 1.39 -8.29
C GLY A 25 -20.67 0.24 -7.55
N ARG A 26 -20.64 0.25 -6.21
CA ARG A 26 -19.90 -0.75 -5.43
C ARG A 26 -20.67 -2.05 -5.27
N SER A 27 -19.94 -3.17 -5.31
CA SER A 27 -20.44 -4.50 -5.00
C SER A 27 -20.01 -4.94 -3.60
N CYS A 28 -20.89 -5.65 -2.89
CA CYS A 28 -20.56 -6.20 -1.58
C CYS A 28 -19.67 -7.45 -1.70
N ILE A 29 -18.86 -7.71 -0.68
CA ILE A 29 -18.01 -8.88 -0.59
C ILE A 29 -18.87 -10.12 -0.38
N VAL A 30 -18.81 -11.05 -1.34
CA VAL A 30 -19.53 -12.31 -1.33
C VAL A 30 -19.15 -13.11 -0.07
N GLY A 31 -20.18 -13.54 0.67
CA GLY A 31 -20.04 -14.34 1.88
C GLY A 31 -19.59 -13.58 3.14
N LYS A 32 -19.37 -12.26 3.05
CA LYS A 32 -18.98 -11.43 4.21
C LYS A 32 -19.85 -10.19 4.41
N ALA A 33 -20.53 -9.72 3.38
CA ALA A 33 -21.38 -8.54 3.43
C ALA A 33 -22.61 -8.73 2.54
N GLU A 34 -23.69 -8.03 2.91
CA GLU A 34 -24.94 -8.00 2.16
C GLU A 34 -25.34 -6.57 1.83
N CYS A 35 -26.15 -6.42 0.78
CA CYS A 35 -26.68 -5.12 0.42
C CYS A 35 -27.95 -4.81 1.22
N ILE A 36 -27.84 -3.91 2.19
CA ILE A 36 -28.96 -3.50 3.04
C ILE A 36 -29.16 -2.00 2.88
N GLY A 37 -30.32 -1.58 2.35
CA GLY A 37 -30.64 -0.16 2.16
C GLY A 37 -29.65 0.59 1.25
N GLY A 38 -29.11 -0.08 0.22
CA GLY A 38 -28.14 0.51 -0.71
C GLY A 38 -26.73 0.69 -0.13
N LYS A 39 -26.40 -0.03 0.94
CA LYS A 39 -25.06 -0.05 1.55
C LYS A 39 -24.60 -1.49 1.78
N CYS A 40 -23.31 -1.73 1.58
CA CYS A 40 -22.72 -3.03 1.93
C CYS A 40 -22.47 -3.10 3.43
N VAL A 41 -23.24 -3.94 4.12
CA VAL A 41 -23.18 -4.14 5.56
C VAL A 41 -22.53 -5.49 5.84
N CYS A 42 -21.51 -5.50 6.70
CA CYS A 42 -20.82 -6.72 7.11
C CYS A 42 -21.77 -7.67 7.86
N GLN A 43 -21.67 -8.96 7.56
CA GLN A 43 -22.48 -10.02 8.14
C GLN A 43 -21.66 -10.83 9.14
N ALA A 44 -22.35 -11.34 10.18
CA ALA A 44 -21.78 -12.22 11.17
C ALA A 44 -21.03 -13.40 10.50
N PRO A 45 -19.85 -13.81 11.02
CA PRO A 45 -19.23 -13.34 12.27
C PRO A 45 -18.44 -12.04 12.14
N ASN A 46 -18.44 -11.39 10.98
CA ASN A 46 -17.75 -10.11 10.78
C ASN A 46 -18.68 -8.98 11.20
N THR A 47 -18.26 -8.17 12.17
CA THR A 47 -19.13 -7.18 12.80
C THR A 47 -18.83 -5.74 12.37
N TRP A 48 -17.70 -5.50 11.69
CA TRP A 48 -17.28 -4.16 11.30
C TRP A 48 -16.41 -4.17 10.04
N GLY A 49 -16.24 -3.00 9.42
CA GLY A 49 -15.45 -2.80 8.20
C GLY A 49 -16.24 -2.07 7.11
N ASP A 50 -15.67 -2.04 5.90
CA ASP A 50 -16.38 -1.59 4.69
C ASP A 50 -16.77 -2.83 3.89
N GLY A 51 -18.07 -3.12 3.81
CA GLY A 51 -18.60 -4.30 3.13
C GLY A 51 -18.34 -4.35 1.62
N ALA A 52 -17.85 -3.26 1.02
CA ALA A 52 -17.39 -3.21 -0.37
C ALA A 52 -15.86 -3.37 -0.52
N PHE A 53 -15.12 -3.49 0.60
CA PHE A 53 -13.67 -3.66 0.62
C PHE A 53 -13.19 -4.84 1.47
N ASN A 54 -13.41 -4.79 2.80
CA ASN A 54 -13.13 -5.88 3.72
C ASN A 54 -13.98 -5.77 5.00
N CYS A 55 -14.41 -6.93 5.52
CA CYS A 55 -15.11 -7.07 6.79
C CYS A 55 -14.25 -7.88 7.76
N TYR A 56 -14.34 -7.52 9.05
CA TYR A 56 -13.46 -7.99 10.11
C TYR A 56 -14.25 -8.57 11.28
N LYS A 57 -13.62 -9.50 11.99
CA LYS A 57 -14.14 -10.06 13.24
C LYS A 57 -13.96 -9.06 14.40
N PRO A 58 -14.71 -9.22 15.52
CA PRO A 58 -14.56 -8.35 16.69
C PRO A 58 -13.15 -8.33 17.30
N ASN A 59 -12.40 -9.44 17.17
CA ASN A 59 -11.04 -9.59 17.69
C ASN A 59 -9.96 -9.23 16.67
N GLU A 60 -10.31 -8.55 15.59
CA GLU A 60 -9.34 -8.08 14.61
C GLU A 60 -9.19 -6.57 14.72
N VAL A 61 -7.97 -6.09 14.48
CA VAL A 61 -7.67 -4.70 14.15
C VAL A 61 -7.16 -4.64 12.73
N ALA A 62 -7.42 -3.56 12.01
CA ALA A 62 -7.00 -3.44 10.62
C ALA A 62 -6.37 -2.08 10.30
N ALA A 63 -5.33 -2.11 9.49
CA ALA A 63 -4.78 -0.95 8.81
C ALA A 63 -5.05 -1.06 7.31
N GLN A 64 -5.26 0.08 6.65
CA GLN A 64 -5.63 0.11 5.25
C GLN A 64 -4.84 1.16 4.49
N VAL A 65 -4.55 0.88 3.22
CA VAL A 65 -4.16 1.92 2.25
C VAL A 65 -5.07 1.81 1.05
N LEU A 66 -5.98 2.76 0.91
CA LEU A 66 -6.93 2.85 -0.19
C LEU A 66 -6.33 3.68 -1.33
N ASN A 67 -7.01 3.81 -2.47
CA ASN A 67 -6.53 4.68 -3.56
C ASN A 67 -6.72 6.18 -3.29
N ASP A 68 -6.01 7.01 -4.07
CA ASP A 68 -5.82 8.45 -3.79
C ASP A 68 -5.27 8.62 -2.36
N PRO A 69 -4.06 8.12 -2.09
CA PRO A 69 -3.90 7.07 -1.11
C PRO A 69 -4.29 7.56 0.27
N VAL A 70 -5.35 6.99 0.82
CA VAL A 70 -5.75 7.26 2.20
C VAL A 70 -5.16 6.16 3.06
N LEU A 71 -4.30 6.53 3.99
CA LEU A 71 -3.72 5.63 4.98
C LEU A 71 -4.61 5.65 6.22
N THR A 72 -5.17 4.50 6.56
CA THR A 72 -5.88 4.26 7.82
C THR A 72 -5.01 3.40 8.74
N ASN A 73 -4.70 3.87 9.94
CA ASN A 73 -3.89 3.12 10.92
C ASN A 73 -4.74 2.15 11.76
N PHE A 74 -4.12 1.42 12.68
CA PHE A 74 -4.83 0.46 13.54
C PHE A 74 -5.72 1.12 14.62
N ASN A 75 -5.66 2.44 14.78
CA ASN A 75 -6.57 3.24 15.61
C ASN A 75 -7.74 3.82 14.80
N ASN A 76 -7.91 3.41 13.54
CA ASN A 76 -8.93 3.92 12.62
C ASN A 76 -8.81 5.43 12.29
N GLU A 77 -7.64 6.03 12.55
CA GLU A 77 -7.35 7.37 12.07
C GLU A 77 -6.95 7.32 10.60
N SER A 78 -7.38 8.30 9.82
CA SER A 78 -7.13 8.35 8.38
C SER A 78 -6.50 9.68 7.96
N LEU A 79 -5.58 9.63 7.01
CA LEU A 79 -4.98 10.83 6.40
C LEU A 79 -4.66 10.60 4.91
N GLU A 80 -4.51 11.68 4.15
CA GLU A 80 -4.00 11.62 2.79
C GLU A 80 -2.49 11.32 2.80
N PHE A 81 -2.09 10.23 2.14
CA PHE A 81 -0.74 9.73 2.08
C PHE A 81 -0.28 9.47 0.64
N PRO A 82 -0.10 10.52 -0.19
CA PRO A 82 0.33 10.41 -1.60
C PRO A 82 1.82 10.04 -1.73
N PHE A 83 2.27 9.03 -0.98
CA PHE A 83 3.68 8.65 -0.91
C PHE A 83 4.12 7.93 -2.19
N PRO A 84 5.11 8.45 -2.92
CA PRO A 84 5.46 7.99 -4.26
C PRO A 84 6.39 6.76 -4.28
N CYS A 85 6.67 6.15 -3.13
CA CYS A 85 7.73 5.16 -2.96
C CYS A 85 7.20 3.90 -2.24
N ARG A 86 8.08 2.92 -2.02
CA ARG A 86 7.79 1.78 -1.14
C ARG A 86 8.00 2.19 0.32
N TYR A 87 7.14 1.73 1.21
CA TYR A 87 7.18 2.07 2.64
C TYR A 87 6.80 0.87 3.49
N LEU A 88 7.36 0.80 4.69
CA LEU A 88 6.99 -0.21 5.68
C LEU A 88 5.60 0.16 6.22
N THR A 89 4.61 -0.66 5.91
CA THR A 89 3.24 -0.44 6.38
C THR A 89 3.12 -0.84 7.83
N THR A 90 3.52 -2.06 8.17
CA THR A 90 3.52 -2.55 9.57
C THR A 90 4.57 -3.63 9.79
N HIS A 91 4.93 -3.85 11.05
CA HIS A 91 5.86 -4.87 11.50
C HIS A 91 5.45 -5.37 12.88
N PHE A 92 5.22 -6.66 13.05
CA PHE A 92 4.80 -7.23 14.33
C PHE A 92 5.15 -8.70 14.48
N ILE A 93 5.10 -9.19 15.72
CA ILE A 93 5.15 -10.60 16.07
C ILE A 93 3.82 -11.01 16.72
N ASN A 94 3.25 -12.13 16.29
CA ASN A 94 2.13 -12.79 16.95
C ASN A 94 2.57 -14.15 17.48
N ASP A 95 1.85 -14.67 18.47
CA ASP A 95 1.90 -16.08 18.82
C ASP A 95 1.36 -16.93 17.67
N MET A 96 1.94 -18.12 17.49
CA MET A 96 1.45 -19.12 16.54
C MET A 96 0.54 -20.10 17.28
N MET A 97 -0.76 -20.06 17.00
CA MET A 97 -1.78 -20.80 17.75
C MET A 97 -2.40 -21.92 16.91
N VAL A 98 -2.44 -23.13 17.46
CA VAL A 98 -3.09 -24.30 16.86
C VAL A 98 -3.93 -25.00 17.91
N GLY A 99 -5.24 -25.12 17.65
CA GLY A 99 -6.18 -25.71 18.61
C GLY A 99 -6.23 -24.97 19.96
N GLY A 100 -5.96 -23.66 19.97
CA GLY A 100 -5.91 -22.85 21.18
C GLY A 100 -4.58 -22.90 21.95
N ASN A 101 -3.64 -23.74 21.52
CA ASN A 101 -2.31 -23.84 22.14
C ASN A 101 -1.29 -23.05 21.32
N LYS A 102 -0.38 -22.37 22.03
CA LYS A 102 0.79 -21.75 21.42
C LYS A 102 1.82 -22.83 21.09
N ILE A 103 2.33 -22.80 19.86
CA ILE A 103 3.38 -23.72 19.37
C ILE A 103 4.62 -22.98 18.82
N GLY A 104 4.62 -21.65 18.95
CA GLY A 104 5.70 -20.79 18.44
C GLY A 104 5.28 -19.34 18.28
N THR A 105 5.98 -18.62 17.42
CA THR A 105 5.69 -17.22 17.07
C THR A 105 5.84 -16.98 15.56
N CYS A 106 5.15 -15.96 15.05
CA CYS A 106 5.22 -15.53 13.66
C CYS A 106 5.58 -14.05 13.59
N GLU A 107 6.67 -13.73 12.91
CA GLU A 107 7.12 -12.36 12.65
C GLU A 107 6.71 -11.96 11.23
N PHE A 108 6.06 -10.81 11.10
CA PHE A 108 5.58 -10.28 9.81
C PHE A 108 6.07 -8.87 9.57
N MET A 109 6.67 -8.66 8.41
CA MET A 109 7.08 -7.34 7.93
C MET A 109 6.41 -7.06 6.60
N ILE A 110 5.51 -6.07 6.57
CA ILE A 110 4.64 -5.81 5.41
C ILE A 110 4.95 -4.43 4.85
N TYR A 111 5.31 -4.40 3.57
CA TYR A 111 5.55 -3.17 2.82
C TYR A 111 4.46 -2.95 1.81
N SER A 112 4.10 -1.69 1.58
CA SER A 112 3.22 -1.30 0.47
C SER A 112 4.01 -0.45 -0.52
N PHE A 113 3.63 -0.49 -1.79
CA PHE A 113 4.20 0.38 -2.81
C PHE A 113 3.15 0.88 -3.78
N ASN A 114 3.27 2.16 -4.13
CA ASN A 114 2.35 2.85 -5.00
C ASN A 114 2.88 2.90 -6.44
N ALA A 115 2.02 3.18 -7.41
CA ALA A 115 2.41 3.55 -8.78
C ALA A 115 1.73 4.86 -9.18
N LYS A 116 2.23 5.52 -10.22
CA LYS A 116 1.70 6.82 -10.67
C LYS A 116 0.87 6.69 -11.95
N LYS A 117 -0.34 7.27 -11.95
CA LYS A 117 -1.20 7.34 -13.12
C LYS A 117 -1.94 8.67 -13.13
N ARG A 118 -1.84 9.40 -14.24
CA ARG A 118 -2.55 10.68 -14.43
C ARG A 118 -2.33 11.69 -13.29
N GLY A 119 -1.08 11.79 -12.83
CA GLY A 119 -0.70 12.66 -11.73
C GLY A 119 -1.16 12.21 -10.35
N LYS A 120 -1.73 11.01 -10.20
CA LYS A 120 -2.11 10.46 -8.89
C LYS A 120 -1.31 9.21 -8.56
N PHE A 121 -1.12 8.98 -7.27
CA PHE A 121 -0.57 7.74 -6.76
C PHE A 121 -1.71 6.79 -6.39
N PHE A 122 -1.53 5.51 -6.69
CA PHE A 122 -2.46 4.45 -6.35
C PHE A 122 -1.67 3.26 -5.85
N LEU A 123 -2.26 2.48 -4.97
CA LEU A 123 -1.59 1.29 -4.47
C LEU A 123 -1.41 0.28 -5.62
N HIS A 124 -0.17 -0.18 -5.82
CA HIS A 124 0.17 -1.11 -6.89
C HIS A 124 0.40 -2.54 -6.40
N GLY A 125 0.85 -2.68 -5.15
CA GLY A 125 1.11 -3.96 -4.54
C GLY A 125 1.77 -3.83 -3.17
N TYR A 126 2.21 -4.97 -2.66
CA TYR A 126 2.81 -5.11 -1.35
C TYR A 126 3.84 -6.24 -1.32
N ASP A 127 4.75 -6.18 -0.35
CA ASP A 127 5.69 -7.24 -0.01
C ASP A 127 5.39 -7.75 1.40
N VAL A 128 5.62 -9.04 1.65
CA VAL A 128 5.52 -9.64 2.97
C VAL A 128 6.77 -10.47 3.21
N ALA A 129 7.49 -10.19 4.30
CA ALA A 129 8.45 -11.13 4.87
C ALA A 129 7.80 -11.79 6.09
N THR A 130 7.95 -13.11 6.20
CA THR A 130 7.38 -13.93 7.26
C THR A 130 8.45 -14.85 7.84
N ALA A 131 8.56 -14.90 9.15
CA ALA A 131 9.34 -15.91 9.85
C ALA A 131 8.45 -16.63 10.87
N LEU A 132 8.26 -17.93 10.67
CA LEU A 132 7.61 -18.83 11.62
C LEU A 132 8.71 -19.45 12.49
N ARG A 133 8.61 -19.31 13.81
CA ARG A 133 9.57 -19.83 14.78
C ARG A 133 8.83 -20.79 15.71
N TYR A 134 9.08 -22.08 15.58
CA TYR A 134 8.48 -23.12 16.40
C TYR A 134 9.18 -23.20 17.75
N ASP A 135 8.47 -23.62 18.79
CA ASP A 135 9.06 -23.84 20.13
C ASP A 135 10.09 -24.99 20.14
N SER A 136 10.05 -25.87 19.13
CA SER A 136 11.09 -26.89 18.85
C SER A 136 12.43 -26.29 18.43
N GLY A 137 12.49 -24.99 18.11
CA GLY A 137 13.66 -24.30 17.59
C GLY A 137 13.72 -24.20 16.06
N GLU A 138 12.83 -24.89 15.32
CA GLU A 138 12.75 -24.77 13.87
C GLU A 138 12.32 -23.35 13.44
N VAL A 139 12.94 -22.82 12.38
CA VAL A 139 12.59 -21.52 11.82
C VAL A 139 12.36 -21.62 10.32
N VAL A 140 11.12 -21.35 9.90
CA VAL A 140 10.73 -21.25 8.50
C VAL A 140 10.64 -19.80 8.10
N LYS A 141 11.34 -19.41 7.03
CA LYS A 141 11.36 -18.04 6.52
C LYS A 141 10.77 -17.99 5.13
N MET A 142 10.06 -16.91 4.83
CA MET A 142 9.36 -16.72 3.56
C MET A 142 9.39 -15.24 3.21
N SER A 143 9.50 -14.94 1.92
CA SER A 143 9.32 -13.58 1.42
C SER A 143 8.51 -13.60 0.13
N SER A 144 7.52 -12.72 0.00
CA SER A 144 6.76 -12.53 -1.23
C SER A 144 6.58 -11.09 -1.63
N ARG A 145 6.29 -10.95 -2.92
CA ARG A 145 5.84 -9.75 -3.58
C ARG A 145 4.56 -10.04 -4.34
N HIS A 146 3.55 -9.22 -4.09
CA HIS A 146 2.23 -9.33 -4.69
C HIS A 146 1.86 -7.98 -5.30
N TYR A 147 1.50 -7.97 -6.58
CA TYR A 147 1.11 -6.74 -7.27
C TYR A 147 0.13 -7.03 -8.38
N GLY A 148 -0.62 -6.01 -8.77
CA GLY A 148 -1.66 -6.20 -9.76
C GLY A 148 -2.04 -4.94 -10.51
N VAL A 149 -2.77 -5.16 -11.60
CA VAL A 149 -3.46 -4.12 -12.36
C VAL A 149 -4.82 -4.65 -12.76
N ALA A 150 -5.82 -3.78 -12.73
CA ALA A 150 -7.13 -4.05 -13.32
C ALA A 150 -7.35 -3.18 -14.57
N LYS A 151 -8.10 -3.73 -15.53
CA LYS A 151 -8.46 -3.03 -16.77
C LYS A 151 -9.82 -3.54 -17.24
N TYR A 152 -10.81 -2.65 -17.30
CA TYR A 152 -12.18 -2.97 -17.72
C TYR A 152 -12.80 -4.09 -16.87
N GLY A 153 -12.62 -4.02 -15.55
CA GLY A 153 -13.09 -5.03 -14.60
C GLY A 153 -12.29 -6.34 -14.61
N VAL A 154 -11.27 -6.48 -15.46
CA VAL A 154 -10.41 -7.68 -15.50
C VAL A 154 -9.18 -7.47 -14.63
N TYR A 155 -9.07 -8.28 -13.57
CA TYR A 155 -8.00 -8.20 -12.57
C TYR A 155 -6.87 -9.18 -12.89
N HIS A 156 -5.65 -8.65 -12.99
CA HIS A 156 -4.44 -9.44 -13.17
C HIS A 156 -3.52 -9.28 -11.96
N PHE A 157 -3.16 -10.39 -11.34
CA PHE A 157 -2.24 -10.46 -10.21
C PHE A 157 -0.94 -11.13 -10.63
N LYS A 158 0.17 -10.64 -10.10
CA LYS A 158 1.50 -11.23 -10.21
C LYS A 158 2.02 -11.48 -8.81
N ASN A 159 2.40 -12.73 -8.57
CA ASN A 159 2.92 -13.20 -7.30
C ASN A 159 4.33 -13.71 -7.53
N ARG A 160 5.23 -13.31 -6.64
CA ARG A 160 6.60 -13.81 -6.57
C ARG A 160 6.92 -14.16 -5.15
N ALA A 161 7.66 -15.24 -4.96
CA ALA A 161 7.93 -15.78 -3.64
C ALA A 161 9.32 -16.40 -3.56
N ILE A 162 9.80 -16.57 -2.33
CA ILE A 162 10.93 -17.42 -2.01
C ILE A 162 10.74 -18.00 -0.59
N LEU A 163 11.10 -19.28 -0.44
CA LEU A 163 11.20 -19.97 0.85
C LEU A 163 12.66 -19.99 1.31
N GLY A 164 12.87 -19.94 2.62
CA GLY A 164 14.19 -19.93 3.27
C GLY A 164 14.74 -18.54 3.56
N GLU A 165 14.11 -17.47 3.06
CA GLU A 165 14.60 -16.10 3.22
C GLU A 165 13.58 -15.19 3.92
N PHE A 166 14.05 -14.45 4.92
CA PHE A 166 13.34 -13.32 5.52
C PHE A 166 14.01 -12.05 4.99
N ASN A 167 13.68 -11.68 3.76
CA ASN A 167 14.27 -10.56 3.07
C ASN A 167 13.20 -9.81 2.28
N GLN A 168 12.90 -8.61 2.74
CA GLN A 168 11.93 -7.75 2.11
C GLN A 168 12.31 -7.39 0.66
N ASP A 169 13.56 -7.54 0.23
CA ASP A 169 14.04 -7.11 -1.08
C ASP A 169 14.19 -8.24 -2.12
N GLY A 170 13.89 -9.48 -1.74
CA GLY A 170 14.01 -10.68 -2.59
C GLY A 170 15.29 -11.46 -2.28
N PRO A 171 15.65 -12.47 -3.10
CA PRO A 171 15.37 -12.57 -4.52
C PRO A 171 13.94 -13.04 -4.81
N TRP A 172 13.33 -12.42 -5.82
CA TRP A 172 11.96 -12.73 -6.24
C TRP A 172 11.97 -13.80 -7.32
N ARG A 173 11.47 -14.99 -7.01
CA ARG A 173 11.26 -16.06 -7.99
C ARG A 173 9.79 -16.10 -8.40
N ASP A 174 9.50 -16.65 -9.56
CA ASP A 174 8.12 -16.80 -10.05
C ASP A 174 7.39 -17.99 -9.36
N ASP A 175 7.57 -18.10 -8.04
CA ASP A 175 6.96 -19.09 -7.18
C ASP A 175 5.67 -18.53 -6.54
N ARG A 176 4.74 -19.42 -6.21
CA ARG A 176 3.56 -19.08 -5.39
C ARG A 176 3.90 -19.30 -3.92
N ILE A 177 3.40 -18.43 -3.03
CA ILE A 177 3.43 -18.75 -1.60
C ILE A 177 2.37 -19.78 -1.29
N ARG A 178 2.83 -21.01 -1.03
CA ARG A 178 2.09 -22.04 -0.35
C ARG A 178 3.04 -22.79 0.57
N TYR A 179 2.97 -22.50 1.86
CA TYR A 179 3.60 -23.31 2.90
C TYR A 179 2.52 -24.09 3.62
N ALA A 180 2.80 -25.37 3.85
CA ALA A 180 1.94 -26.28 4.57
C ALA A 180 2.82 -27.19 5.43
N ASP A 181 2.61 -27.10 6.74
CA ASP A 181 3.11 -28.05 7.71
C ASP A 181 1.90 -28.81 8.26
N GLU A 182 1.64 -29.97 7.65
CA GLU A 182 0.50 -30.82 7.98
C GLU A 182 0.61 -31.36 9.42
N ALA A 183 1.82 -31.61 9.91
CA ALA A 183 2.05 -32.15 11.25
C ALA A 183 1.63 -31.16 12.33
N ASN A 184 2.01 -29.89 12.17
CA ASN A 184 1.63 -28.82 13.09
C ASN A 184 0.35 -28.08 12.69
N LYS A 185 -0.26 -28.43 11.54
CA LYS A 185 -1.44 -27.75 10.97
C LYS A 185 -1.23 -26.25 10.76
N VAL A 186 -0.02 -25.86 10.32
CA VAL A 186 0.36 -24.47 10.04
C VAL A 186 0.39 -24.23 8.55
N TYR A 187 -0.33 -23.20 8.09
CA TYR A 187 -0.44 -22.88 6.67
C TYR A 187 -0.21 -21.39 6.40
N VAL A 188 0.54 -21.12 5.34
CA VAL A 188 0.67 -19.77 4.78
C VAL A 188 0.30 -19.82 3.31
N PHE A 189 -0.70 -19.03 2.94
CA PHE A 189 -1.29 -19.04 1.60
C PHE A 189 -1.26 -17.64 0.97
N GLY A 190 -0.80 -17.57 -0.28
CA GLY A 190 -0.94 -16.40 -1.15
C GLY A 190 -1.68 -16.75 -2.45
N GLY A 191 -2.85 -16.17 -2.69
CA GLY A 191 -3.66 -16.49 -3.87
C GLY A 191 -4.83 -15.55 -4.14
N ARG A 192 -5.69 -15.92 -5.09
CA ARG A 192 -6.81 -15.09 -5.54
C ARG A 192 -8.12 -15.53 -4.87
N ASP A 193 -8.84 -14.58 -4.32
CA ASP A 193 -10.26 -14.65 -4.01
C ASP A 193 -11.04 -14.35 -5.29
N VAL A 194 -11.46 -15.40 -6.00
CA VAL A 194 -12.12 -15.24 -7.31
C VAL A 194 -13.48 -14.54 -7.18
N PRO A 195 -14.38 -14.93 -6.25
CA PRO A 195 -15.66 -14.24 -6.07
C PRO A 195 -15.55 -12.73 -5.81
N ASN A 196 -14.52 -12.32 -5.06
CA ASN A 196 -14.35 -10.93 -4.63
C ASN A 196 -13.36 -10.13 -5.49
N ASN A 197 -12.70 -10.76 -6.47
CA ASN A 197 -11.62 -10.17 -7.26
C ASN A 197 -10.47 -9.59 -6.40
N GLN A 198 -10.12 -10.28 -5.32
CA GLN A 198 -9.07 -9.85 -4.40
C GLN A 198 -7.88 -10.80 -4.47
N HIS A 199 -6.69 -10.29 -4.14
CA HIS A 199 -5.58 -11.13 -3.73
C HIS A 199 -5.56 -11.23 -2.21
N ILE A 200 -5.30 -12.43 -1.69
CA ILE A 200 -5.21 -12.70 -0.25
C ILE A 200 -3.83 -13.27 0.04
N TYR A 201 -3.18 -12.76 1.08
CA TYR A 201 -2.14 -13.45 1.82
C TYR A 201 -2.65 -13.77 3.22
N SER A 202 -2.61 -15.03 3.65
CA SER A 202 -3.17 -15.46 4.94
C SER A 202 -2.21 -16.37 5.67
N ALA A 203 -2.03 -16.11 6.96
CA ALA A 203 -1.35 -16.97 7.92
C ALA A 203 -2.26 -17.06 9.15
N GLU A 204 -3.31 -17.89 9.06
CA GLU A 204 -4.42 -17.89 10.01
C GLU A 204 -3.99 -18.29 11.42
N GLN A 205 -3.09 -19.29 11.53
CA GLN A 205 -2.50 -19.73 12.80
C GLN A 205 -1.64 -18.64 13.45
N CYS A 206 -1.31 -17.59 12.72
CA CYS A 206 -0.57 -16.44 13.23
C CYS A 206 -1.45 -15.18 13.34
N GLY A 207 -2.75 -15.27 13.05
CA GLY A 207 -3.67 -14.15 13.10
C GLY A 207 -3.44 -13.05 12.05
N LEU A 208 -2.73 -13.31 10.94
CA LEU A 208 -2.53 -12.32 9.87
C LEU A 208 -3.40 -12.63 8.66
N ARG A 209 -4.06 -11.59 8.13
CA ARG A 209 -4.60 -11.59 6.76
C ARG A 209 -4.32 -10.27 6.06
N VAL A 210 -3.82 -10.36 4.83
CA VAL A 210 -3.66 -9.22 3.92
C VAL A 210 -4.59 -9.42 2.73
N THR A 211 -5.43 -8.43 2.45
CA THR A 211 -6.32 -8.39 1.29
C THR A 211 -5.86 -7.25 0.37
N PHE A 212 -5.77 -7.48 -0.93
CA PHE A 212 -5.36 -6.48 -1.91
C PHE A 212 -6.26 -6.47 -3.15
N VAL A 213 -6.67 -5.27 -3.56
CA VAL A 213 -7.44 -5.01 -4.77
C VAL A 213 -6.70 -3.95 -5.60
N PRO A 214 -6.23 -4.28 -6.81
CA PRO A 214 -5.50 -3.33 -7.65
C PRO A 214 -6.45 -2.30 -8.25
N TYR A 215 -5.93 -1.11 -8.50
CA TYR A 215 -6.66 -0.06 -9.20
C TYR A 215 -7.03 -0.44 -10.65
N ASP A 216 -8.30 -0.30 -11.02
CA ASP A 216 -8.70 -0.33 -12.43
C ASP A 216 -8.34 0.99 -13.15
N ILE A 217 -7.37 0.90 -14.06
CA ILE A 217 -6.86 2.07 -14.79
C ILE A 217 -7.83 2.62 -15.84
N LYS A 218 -8.89 1.89 -16.18
CA LYS A 218 -9.92 2.25 -17.17
C LYS A 218 -11.21 2.68 -16.50
N ASP A 219 -11.73 1.88 -15.59
CA ASP A 219 -13.02 2.13 -14.92
C ASP A 219 -12.87 3.14 -13.77
N ARG A 220 -11.66 3.25 -13.21
CA ARG A 220 -11.26 4.27 -12.22
C ARG A 220 -12.17 4.26 -10.99
N ARG A 221 -13.07 5.24 -10.85
CA ARG A 221 -14.00 5.34 -9.72
C ARG A 221 -15.17 4.38 -9.84
N ALA A 222 -15.52 3.98 -11.06
CA ALA A 222 -16.63 3.08 -11.36
C ALA A 222 -16.29 1.59 -11.14
N GLN A 223 -15.05 1.26 -10.77
CA GLN A 223 -14.70 -0.13 -10.45
C GLN A 223 -15.56 -0.62 -9.26
N PRO A 224 -16.15 -1.83 -9.30
CA PRO A 224 -17.05 -2.29 -8.25
C PRO A 224 -16.36 -2.50 -6.90
N SER A 225 -15.21 -3.16 -6.89
CA SER A 225 -14.43 -3.42 -5.67
C SER A 225 -13.60 -2.20 -5.29
N MET A 226 -13.56 -1.83 -4.00
CA MET A 226 -12.70 -0.73 -3.58
C MET A 226 -11.22 -1.13 -3.71
N PRO A 227 -10.40 -0.33 -4.41
CA PRO A 227 -8.98 -0.62 -4.57
C PRO A 227 -8.19 -0.22 -3.32
N GLY A 228 -7.20 -1.04 -2.95
CA GLY A 228 -6.38 -0.81 -1.78
C GLY A 228 -5.81 -2.09 -1.19
N ILE A 229 -5.16 -1.96 -0.05
CA ILE A 229 -4.71 -3.05 0.82
C ILE A 229 -5.36 -2.91 2.18
N SER A 230 -5.76 -4.03 2.75
CA SER A 230 -6.19 -4.18 4.13
C SER A 230 -5.26 -5.20 4.78
N ILE A 231 -4.71 -4.84 5.94
CA ILE A 231 -3.89 -5.70 6.77
C ILE A 231 -4.65 -5.88 8.08
N SER A 232 -5.26 -7.03 8.28
CA SER A 232 -5.95 -7.37 9.52
C SER A 232 -5.09 -8.28 10.39
N VAL A 233 -5.08 -7.97 11.68
CA VAL A 233 -4.32 -8.69 12.70
C VAL A 233 -5.29 -9.10 13.80
N ASN A 234 -5.32 -10.38 14.12
CA ASN A 234 -6.09 -10.92 15.22
C ASN A 234 -5.39 -10.63 16.54
N THR A 235 -6.03 -9.85 17.42
CA THR A 235 -5.44 -9.39 18.68
C THR A 235 -5.44 -10.45 19.78
N ASN A 236 -6.14 -11.58 19.59
CA ASN A 236 -6.09 -12.71 20.53
C ASN A 236 -4.74 -13.46 20.49
N TYR A 237 -3.85 -13.13 19.55
CA TYR A 237 -2.59 -13.82 19.32
C TYR A 237 -1.41 -13.05 19.94
N ASN A 238 -1.65 -12.30 21.02
CA ASN A 238 -0.65 -11.53 21.78
C ASN A 238 0.28 -10.67 20.92
N THR A 239 -0.31 -9.79 20.09
CA THR A 239 0.44 -8.99 19.12
C THR A 239 1.46 -8.05 19.76
N ARG A 240 2.73 -8.20 19.35
CA ARG A 240 3.84 -7.30 19.68
C ARG A 240 4.24 -6.50 18.47
N TRP A 241 3.89 -5.21 18.47
CA TRP A 241 4.24 -4.27 17.42
C TRP A 241 5.71 -3.86 17.49
N LEU A 242 6.42 -4.06 16.38
CA LEU A 242 7.83 -3.74 16.16
C LEU A 242 7.97 -2.51 15.26
N SER A 243 9.19 -1.98 15.14
CA SER A 243 9.52 -0.83 14.28
C SER A 243 8.53 0.33 14.39
N ARG A 244 8.14 0.67 15.62
CA ARG A 244 7.03 1.59 15.91
C ARG A 244 7.24 3.00 15.35
N ASP A 245 8.51 3.40 15.18
CA ASP A 245 8.86 4.71 14.66
C ASP A 245 9.04 4.73 13.14
N GLU A 246 9.19 3.56 12.51
CA GLU A 246 9.40 3.40 11.08
C GLU A 246 8.14 3.01 10.30
N VAL A 247 7.17 2.35 10.93
CA VAL A 247 5.92 1.97 10.28
C VAL A 247 5.03 3.19 10.03
N VAL A 248 4.32 3.19 8.90
CA VAL A 248 3.33 4.25 8.61
C VAL A 248 1.95 3.92 9.19
N ALA A 249 1.53 2.65 9.21
CA ALA A 249 0.32 2.23 9.91
C ALA A 249 0.66 2.07 11.39
N LEU A 250 0.45 3.15 12.13
CA LEU A 250 0.77 3.23 13.55
C LEU A 250 0.04 2.14 14.36
N PRO A 251 0.71 1.53 15.34
CA PRO A 251 0.11 0.49 16.16
C PRO A 251 -1.02 1.06 17.03
N PRO A 252 -1.90 0.20 17.55
CA PRO A 252 -2.90 0.58 18.54
C PRO A 252 -2.32 1.40 19.69
N GLY A 253 -3.01 2.47 20.07
CA GLY A 253 -2.60 3.39 21.15
C GLY A 253 -1.60 4.49 20.75
N VAL A 254 -1.16 4.55 19.49
CA VAL A 254 -0.30 5.63 18.98
C VAL A 254 -1.02 6.41 17.88
N SER A 255 -1.34 7.67 18.13
CA SER A 255 -2.04 8.52 17.17
C SER A 255 -1.10 9.10 16.11
N PHE A 256 -1.65 9.51 14.97
CA PHE A 256 -0.88 10.28 14.00
C PHE A 256 -0.41 11.64 14.56
N ALA A 257 -1.22 12.25 15.44
CA ALA A 257 -0.87 13.50 16.11
C ALA A 257 0.37 13.36 17.00
N ASP A 258 0.53 12.23 17.71
CA ASP A 258 1.72 11.93 18.53
C ASP A 258 3.01 11.86 17.71
N LYS A 259 2.89 11.65 16.40
CA LYS A 259 4.01 11.56 15.46
C LYS A 259 4.17 12.82 14.60
N GLN A 260 3.42 13.87 14.89
CA GLN A 260 3.54 15.15 14.21
C GLN A 260 4.90 15.80 14.54
N ILE A 261 5.59 16.25 13.51
CA ILE A 261 6.77 17.09 13.64
C ILE A 261 6.28 18.53 13.81
N ASN A 262 6.70 19.19 14.88
CA ASN A 262 6.33 20.59 15.13
C ASN A 262 6.51 21.46 13.87
N GLN A 263 5.52 22.28 13.54
CA GLN A 263 5.39 23.16 12.36
C GLN A 263 5.15 22.46 11.02
N LEU A 264 4.92 21.15 11.01
CA LEU A 264 4.43 20.42 9.84
C LEU A 264 3.01 19.93 10.08
N SER A 265 2.23 19.78 9.01
CA SER A 265 0.97 19.04 9.10
C SER A 265 1.23 17.57 9.48
N ILE A 266 0.19 16.86 9.89
CA ILE A 266 0.28 15.42 10.19
C ILE A 266 0.74 14.65 8.94
N GLU A 267 0.15 14.96 7.78
CA GLU A 267 0.49 14.34 6.49
C GLU A 267 1.97 14.56 6.14
N GLN A 268 2.44 15.80 6.22
CA GLN A 268 3.84 16.15 5.96
C GLN A 268 4.79 15.42 6.93
N SER A 269 4.40 15.29 8.20
CA SER A 269 5.18 14.59 9.21
C SER A 269 5.30 13.10 8.90
N MET A 270 4.18 12.45 8.57
CA MET A 270 4.15 11.05 8.16
C MET A 270 4.97 10.81 6.88
N PHE A 271 4.89 11.76 5.94
CA PHE A 271 5.65 11.72 4.70
C PHE A 271 7.17 11.79 4.92
N VAL A 272 7.63 12.69 5.79
CA VAL A 272 9.04 12.77 6.20
C VAL A 272 9.48 11.50 6.92
N ARG A 273 8.67 11.00 7.86
CA ARG A 273 8.96 9.76 8.60
C ARG A 273 9.15 8.59 7.66
N ALA A 274 8.23 8.42 6.71
CA ALA A 274 8.32 7.38 5.69
C ALA A 274 9.65 7.46 4.92
N PHE A 275 10.10 8.63 4.46
CA PHE A 275 11.39 8.80 3.77
C PHE A 275 12.62 8.55 4.64
N LYS A 276 12.53 8.73 5.97
CA LYS A 276 13.65 8.57 6.90
C LYS A 276 13.82 7.16 7.45
N THR A 277 12.94 6.23 7.09
CA THR A 277 13.06 4.82 7.50
C THR A 277 14.37 4.20 7.03
N PRO A 278 14.99 3.27 7.79
CA PRO A 278 16.23 2.61 7.39
C PRO A 278 16.03 1.67 6.20
N PHE A 279 14.79 1.24 5.93
CA PHE A 279 14.44 0.27 4.90
C PHE A 279 14.60 0.77 3.46
N VAL A 280 14.70 -0.18 2.53
CA VAL A 280 14.80 0.08 1.08
C VAL A 280 13.45 0.54 0.54
N GLN A 281 13.45 1.69 -0.13
CA GLN A 281 12.23 2.36 -0.60
C GLN A 281 11.99 2.24 -2.10
N ASN A 282 12.89 1.56 -2.80
CA ASN A 282 12.78 1.36 -4.23
C ASN A 282 11.59 0.46 -4.55
N GLN A 283 10.82 0.87 -5.55
CA GLN A 283 9.72 0.07 -6.07
C GLN A 283 10.25 -1.06 -6.96
N PRO A 284 9.47 -2.14 -7.15
CA PRO A 284 9.76 -3.17 -8.17
C PRO A 284 9.77 -2.64 -9.61
N MET A 285 9.41 -1.38 -9.84
CA MET A 285 9.35 -0.75 -11.15
C MET A 285 10.71 -0.21 -11.62
N LYS A 286 10.78 0.35 -12.83
CA LYS A 286 12.00 0.91 -13.46
C LYS A 286 12.56 2.18 -12.76
N ASP A 287 12.11 2.48 -11.55
CA ASP A 287 12.41 3.70 -10.78
C ASP A 287 13.60 3.55 -9.82
N LYS A 288 14.43 2.52 -10.05
CA LYS A 288 15.56 2.16 -9.19
C LYS A 288 16.37 3.40 -8.78
N GLY A 289 16.47 3.63 -7.48
CA GLY A 289 17.31 4.64 -6.83
C GLY A 289 16.70 6.04 -6.70
N LYS A 290 15.49 6.32 -7.22
CA LYS A 290 14.89 7.67 -7.06
C LYS A 290 14.31 7.91 -5.68
N CYS A 291 13.65 6.92 -5.11
CA CYS A 291 13.21 6.96 -3.72
C CYS A 291 14.40 7.11 -2.77
N ASP A 292 15.46 6.33 -3.01
CA ASP A 292 16.69 6.44 -2.22
C ASP A 292 17.37 7.80 -2.37
N ALA A 293 17.33 8.43 -3.55
CA ALA A 293 17.88 9.76 -3.76
C ALA A 293 17.11 10.83 -2.96
N THR A 294 15.79 10.71 -2.85
CA THR A 294 14.96 11.57 -2.00
C THR A 294 15.23 11.30 -0.52
N LYS A 295 15.29 10.04 -0.08
CA LYS A 295 15.72 9.64 1.27
C LYS A 295 17.07 10.25 1.64
N LYS A 296 18.08 10.09 0.78
CA LYS A 296 19.42 10.69 0.97
C LYS A 296 19.36 12.22 1.05
N ALA A 297 18.46 12.87 0.33
CA ALA A 297 18.27 14.32 0.46
C ALA A 297 17.76 14.67 1.86
N PHE A 298 16.71 14.00 2.35
CA PHE A 298 16.18 14.22 3.70
C PHE A 298 17.18 13.92 4.84
N HIS A 299 18.05 12.93 4.68
CA HIS A 299 19.08 12.61 5.68
C HIS A 299 20.17 13.68 5.78
N LYS A 300 20.37 14.49 4.73
CA LYS A 300 21.33 15.61 4.76
C LYS A 300 20.77 16.87 5.39
N CYS A 301 19.45 16.93 5.58
CA CYS A 301 18.76 18.08 6.14
C CYS A 301 18.74 18.01 7.68
N THR A 302 19.04 19.13 8.32
CA THR A 302 18.71 19.38 9.73
C THR A 302 17.19 19.43 9.93
N ARG A 303 16.71 19.31 11.17
CA ARG A 303 15.26 19.39 11.46
C ARG A 303 14.62 20.71 10.98
N PRO A 304 15.20 21.91 11.22
CA PRO A 304 14.65 23.15 10.68
C PRO A 304 14.61 23.20 9.15
N GLU A 305 15.63 22.67 8.47
CA GLU A 305 15.67 22.61 7.00
C GLU A 305 14.59 21.69 6.45
N VAL A 306 14.36 20.53 7.08
CA VAL A 306 13.25 19.62 6.69
C VAL A 306 11.91 20.33 6.78
N ARG A 307 11.68 21.14 7.82
CA ARG A 307 10.42 21.88 7.98
C ARG A 307 10.21 22.83 6.80
N LYS A 308 11.20 23.69 6.53
CA LYS A 308 11.16 24.63 5.38
C LYS A 308 11.00 23.88 4.05
N ALA A 309 11.75 22.79 3.86
CA ALA A 309 11.68 21.98 2.65
C ALA A 309 10.28 21.40 2.43
N MET A 310 9.63 20.88 3.46
CA MET A 310 8.28 20.32 3.33
C MET A 310 7.23 21.40 3.09
N THR A 311 7.30 22.53 3.82
CA THR A 311 6.39 23.67 3.58
C THR A 311 6.43 24.13 2.13
N ASN A 312 7.63 24.17 1.52
CA ASN A 312 7.82 24.78 0.21
C ASN A 312 7.85 23.79 -0.98
N CYS A 313 8.14 22.50 -0.74
CA CYS A 313 8.27 21.50 -1.81
C CYS A 313 7.13 20.47 -1.83
N TYR A 314 6.36 20.29 -0.75
CA TYR A 314 5.40 19.18 -0.65
C TYR A 314 4.31 19.22 -1.73
N TRP A 315 3.89 20.43 -2.14
CA TRP A 315 2.90 20.63 -3.20
C TRP A 315 3.27 19.91 -4.52
N ILE A 316 4.56 19.75 -4.83
CA ILE A 316 5.05 19.04 -6.03
C ILE A 316 4.48 17.62 -6.13
N LEU A 317 4.29 16.96 -4.98
CA LEU A 317 3.77 15.60 -4.88
C LEU A 317 2.30 15.54 -4.46
N ASN A 318 1.68 16.69 -4.17
CA ASN A 318 0.29 16.78 -3.75
C ASN A 318 -0.64 17.42 -4.79
N GLN A 319 -0.10 17.91 -5.92
CA GLN A 319 -0.89 18.57 -6.98
C GLN A 319 -1.00 17.69 -8.23
N PRO A 320 -2.11 16.94 -8.43
CA PRO A 320 -2.24 15.99 -9.54
C PRO A 320 -2.07 16.59 -10.94
N ARG A 321 -2.55 17.82 -11.15
CA ARG A 321 -2.41 18.49 -12.45
C ARG A 321 -0.95 18.79 -12.78
N PHE A 322 -0.18 19.29 -11.81
CA PHE A 322 1.25 19.50 -11.98
C PHE A 322 1.99 18.19 -12.22
N MET A 323 1.75 17.19 -11.37
CA MET A 323 2.39 15.88 -11.50
C MET A 323 2.11 15.23 -12.86
N TYR A 324 0.89 15.40 -13.39
CA TYR A 324 0.52 14.90 -14.71
C TYR A 324 1.22 15.65 -15.84
N CYS A 325 1.34 16.97 -15.73
CA CYS A 325 2.08 17.78 -16.68
C CYS A 325 3.56 17.38 -16.70
N PHE A 326 4.20 17.42 -15.52
CA PHE A 326 5.65 17.30 -15.36
C PHE A 326 6.15 15.86 -15.62
N ASP A 327 5.40 14.86 -15.16
CA ASP A 327 5.77 13.46 -15.31
C ASP A 327 4.65 12.71 -16.03
N LYS A 328 4.81 12.50 -17.34
CA LYS A 328 3.87 11.71 -18.15
C LYS A 328 4.09 10.20 -18.00
N SER A 329 5.15 9.76 -17.33
CA SER A 329 5.45 8.34 -17.18
C SER A 329 4.47 7.67 -16.20
N ARG A 330 4.38 6.33 -16.27
CA ARG A 330 3.65 5.51 -15.27
C ARG A 330 4.41 5.36 -13.94
N SER A 331 5.62 5.87 -13.94
CA SER A 331 6.61 5.76 -12.91
C SER A 331 6.70 7.11 -12.18
N ALA A 332 7.19 7.17 -10.96
CA ALA A 332 7.33 8.44 -10.24
C ALA A 332 8.70 9.11 -10.51
N ARG A 333 9.47 8.62 -11.49
CA ARG A 333 10.88 8.94 -11.69
C ARG A 333 11.19 10.43 -11.81
N ASN A 334 10.48 11.15 -12.69
CA ASN A 334 10.82 12.54 -12.99
C ASN A 334 10.32 13.45 -11.87
N ILE A 335 9.10 13.22 -11.38
CA ILE A 335 8.55 14.01 -10.29
C ILE A 335 9.35 13.81 -8.99
N LEU A 336 9.81 12.59 -8.69
CA LEU A 336 10.72 12.32 -7.56
C LEU A 336 12.06 13.03 -7.71
N ARG A 337 12.59 13.11 -8.94
CA ARG A 337 13.83 13.85 -9.20
C ARG A 337 13.65 15.34 -8.95
N LEU A 338 12.53 15.92 -9.40
CA LEU A 338 12.20 17.32 -9.15
C LEU A 338 12.06 17.57 -7.64
N PHE A 339 11.24 16.77 -6.98
CA PHE A 339 11.03 16.86 -5.53
C PHE A 339 12.34 16.72 -4.74
N SER A 340 13.16 15.69 -5.02
CA SER A 340 14.48 15.52 -4.40
C SER A 340 15.39 16.73 -4.63
N THR A 341 15.33 17.35 -5.81
CA THR A 341 16.11 18.55 -6.12
C THR A 341 15.59 19.75 -5.31
N CYS A 342 14.28 19.90 -5.16
CA CYS A 342 13.67 20.91 -4.31
C CYS A 342 14.09 20.75 -2.84
N ILE A 343 14.04 19.53 -2.27
CA ILE A 343 14.53 19.27 -0.91
C ILE A 343 16.01 19.68 -0.77
N LYS A 344 16.85 19.36 -1.77
CA LYS A 344 18.28 19.74 -1.77
C LYS A 344 18.52 21.25 -1.78
N VAL A 345 17.60 22.05 -2.30
CA VAL A 345 17.71 23.53 -2.27
C VAL A 345 17.70 24.02 -0.82
N PHE A 346 16.77 23.52 0.00
CA PHE A 346 16.66 23.92 1.41
C PHE A 346 17.73 23.31 2.31
N CYS A 347 18.35 22.21 1.88
CA CYS A 347 19.40 21.53 2.62
C CYS A 347 20.79 21.84 2.04
N GLY A 348 20.95 23.00 1.36
CA GLY A 348 22.23 23.59 0.97
C GLY A 348 23.01 22.88 -0.15
N SER A 349 22.38 21.98 -0.92
CA SER A 349 23.08 21.17 -1.94
C SER A 349 22.58 21.36 -3.38
N ALA A 350 21.68 22.32 -3.60
CA ALA A 350 21.22 22.74 -4.92
C ALA A 350 20.80 24.21 -4.92
N LYS A 351 20.80 24.85 -6.10
CA LYS A 351 20.26 26.21 -6.31
C LYS A 351 18.78 26.14 -6.68
N CYS A 352 17.99 27.11 -6.23
CA CYS A 352 16.56 27.20 -6.53
C CYS A 352 16.27 27.27 -8.05
N SER A 353 17.09 28.01 -8.79
CA SER A 353 17.02 28.12 -10.26
C SER A 353 17.05 26.77 -10.97
N LYS A 354 17.73 25.77 -10.40
CA LYS A 354 17.76 24.41 -10.97
C LYS A 354 16.38 23.75 -10.97
N VAL A 355 15.56 24.00 -9.95
CA VAL A 355 14.20 23.45 -9.86
C VAL A 355 13.30 24.18 -10.85
N GLN A 356 13.38 25.52 -10.90
CA GLN A 356 12.65 26.36 -11.84
C GLN A 356 12.98 25.97 -13.30
N ASP A 357 14.26 25.81 -13.64
CA ASP A 357 14.72 25.34 -14.95
C ASP A 357 14.13 23.99 -15.33
N MET A 358 14.02 23.05 -14.38
CA MET A 358 13.40 21.76 -14.62
C MET A 358 11.92 21.91 -14.97
N ILE A 359 11.21 22.81 -14.29
CA ILE A 359 9.78 23.09 -14.53
C ILE A 359 9.59 23.75 -15.90
N ILE A 360 10.36 24.80 -16.21
CA ILE A 360 10.31 25.52 -17.50
C ILE A 360 10.62 24.57 -18.66
N LYS A 361 11.70 23.77 -18.55
CA LYS A 361 12.08 22.79 -19.60
C LYS A 361 11.02 21.71 -19.82
N SER A 362 10.18 21.45 -18.82
CA SER A 362 9.05 20.51 -18.96
C SER A 362 7.79 21.16 -19.55
N GLY A 363 7.75 22.49 -19.66
CA GLY A 363 6.58 23.25 -20.11
C GLY A 363 5.44 23.26 -19.09
N CYS A 364 5.76 23.18 -17.79
CA CYS A 364 4.78 23.06 -16.69
C CYS A 364 4.82 24.23 -15.71
N ASP A 365 5.38 25.36 -16.13
CA ASP A 365 5.53 26.62 -15.41
C ASP A 365 4.24 27.46 -15.38
N SER A 366 3.27 27.13 -16.23
CA SER A 366 1.99 27.85 -16.39
C SER A 366 0.76 26.97 -16.13
N VAL A 367 0.92 25.88 -15.37
CA VAL A 367 -0.20 25.00 -15.02
C VAL A 367 -1.18 25.77 -14.13
N ARG A 368 -2.42 25.94 -14.62
CA ARG A 368 -3.49 26.65 -13.91
C ARG A 368 -3.93 25.94 -12.63
N ASP A 369 -4.48 26.72 -11.71
CA ASP A 369 -5.09 26.28 -10.44
C ASP A 369 -4.11 25.62 -9.47
N ILE A 370 -2.86 26.09 -9.46
CA ILE A 370 -1.80 25.66 -8.54
C ILE A 370 -1.27 26.90 -7.82
N PRO A 371 -1.81 27.24 -6.63
CA PRO A 371 -1.49 28.49 -5.94
C PRO A 371 0.00 28.69 -5.66
N GLU A 372 0.73 27.60 -5.39
CA GLU A 372 2.14 27.66 -5.03
C GLU A 372 3.07 27.90 -6.23
N LEU A 373 2.64 27.51 -7.45
CA LEU A 373 3.50 27.50 -8.63
C LEU A 373 3.99 28.91 -9.03
N PRO A 374 3.13 29.95 -9.17
CA PRO A 374 3.59 31.28 -9.54
C PRO A 374 4.63 31.85 -8.57
N GLY A 375 4.37 31.77 -7.26
CA GLY A 375 5.33 32.27 -6.28
C GLY A 375 6.62 31.44 -6.26
N PHE A 376 6.55 30.13 -6.50
CA PHE A 376 7.75 29.30 -6.64
C PHE A 376 8.58 29.71 -7.86
N MET A 377 7.94 30.03 -8.99
CA MET A 377 8.60 30.51 -10.19
C MET A 377 9.19 31.92 -10.04
N ASN A 378 8.59 32.77 -9.20
CA ASN A 378 9.12 34.09 -8.84
C ASN A 378 10.28 34.03 -7.82
N GLY A 379 10.46 32.87 -7.18
CA GLY A 379 11.50 32.65 -6.18
C GLY A 379 11.09 32.98 -4.75
N ASP A 380 9.81 33.26 -4.50
CA ASP A 380 9.26 33.59 -3.17
C ASP A 380 9.49 32.48 -2.14
N PHE A 381 9.57 31.24 -2.62
CA PHE A 381 9.79 30.05 -1.81
C PHE A 381 11.27 29.69 -1.66
N CYS A 382 12.18 30.32 -2.39
CA CYS A 382 13.60 29.98 -2.35
C CYS A 382 14.23 30.40 -1.00
N PRO A 383 15.15 29.61 -0.44
CA PRO A 383 15.96 30.07 0.69
C PRO A 383 16.76 31.30 0.26
N LYS A 384 16.71 32.35 1.08
CA LYS A 384 17.46 33.59 0.90
C LYS A 384 18.92 33.42 1.30
#